data_AF-A0A969FE31-F1
#
_entry.id   AF-A0A969FE31-F1
#
_cell.length_a   1.000
_cell.length_b   1.000
_cell.length_c   1.000
_cell.angle_alpha   90.00
_cell.angle_beta   90.00
_cell.angle_gamma   90.00
#
_symmetry.space_group_name_H-M   'P 1'
#
loop_
_entity.id
_entity.type
_entity.pdbx_description
1 polymer ?
#
loop_
_entity_poly.entity_id
_entity_poly.type
_entity_poly.pdbx_seq_one_letter_code
_entity_poly.pdbx_strand_id
1 'polypeptide(L)' 'MTLEEAVLQNLRELPPDQRKAVLDFTEFLRSKMTSPRSNQSPKGLWADLDIDISEDDLSTSRQEVWGDFPREIAL' A
#
# COMPACT_ATOMS: atom_id res chain seq x y z
N MET A 1 35.94 -5.29 -19.52
CA MET A 1 34.91 -5.82 -18.62
C MET A 1 33.70 -4.93 -18.70
N THR A 2 32.60 -5.46 -19.21
CA THR A 2 31.29 -4.82 -19.09
C THR A 2 30.65 -5.18 -17.75
N LEU A 3 29.64 -4.41 -17.33
CA LEU A 3 28.92 -4.68 -16.09
C LEU A 3 28.23 -6.05 -16.14
N GLU A 4 27.69 -6.43 -17.29
CA GLU A 4 27.05 -7.75 -17.48
C GLU A 4 28.05 -8.89 -17.28
N GLU A 5 29.27 -8.74 -17.81
CA GLU A 5 30.33 -9.74 -17.64
C GLU A 5 30.75 -9.89 -16.18
N ALA A 6 30.85 -8.78 -15.44
CA ALA A 6 31.20 -8.79 -14.02
C ALA A 6 30.11 -9.45 -13.16
N VAL A 7 28.83 -9.15 -13.44
CA VAL A 7 27.69 -9.76 -12.74
C VAL A 7 27.63 -11.27 -13.00
N LEU A 8 27.87 -11.70 -14.25
CA LEU A 8 27.89 -13.13 -14.59
C LEU A 8 29.04 -13.89 -13.93
N GLN A 9 30.21 -13.28 -13.79
CA GLN A 9 31.33 -13.90 -13.08
C GLN A 9 31.01 -14.10 -11.60
N ASN A 10 30.55 -13.04 -10.92
CA ASN A 10 30.16 -13.12 -9.51
C ASN A 10 29.03 -14.14 -9.28
N LEU A 11 28.03 -14.22 -10.18
CA LEU A 11 26.95 -15.20 -10.09
C LEU A 11 27.44 -16.66 -10.20
N ARG A 12 28.49 -16.92 -10.98
CA ARG A 12 29.07 -18.26 -11.14
C ARG A 12 29.85 -18.69 -9.91
N GLU A 13 30.51 -17.76 -9.22
CA GLU A 13 31.26 -18.00 -8.00
C GLU A 13 30.36 -18.24 -6.78
N LEU A 14 29.10 -17.80 -6.83
CA LEU A 14 28.14 -17.98 -5.74
C LEU A 14 27.61 -19.42 -5.63
N PRO A 15 27.34 -19.92 -4.40
CA PRO A 15 26.66 -21.19 -4.18
C PRO A 15 25.18 -21.14 -4.62
N PRO A 16 24.53 -22.30 -4.86
CA PRO A 16 23.19 -22.36 -5.45
C PRO A 16 22.11 -21.63 -4.65
N ASP A 17 22.19 -21.61 -3.32
CA ASP A 17 21.27 -20.84 -2.46
C ASP A 17 21.36 -19.33 -2.71
N GLN A 18 22.58 -18.80 -2.86
CA GLN A 18 22.80 -17.38 -3.07
C GLN A 18 22.44 -16.95 -4.50
N ARG A 19 22.53 -17.85 -5.49
CA ARG A 19 22.05 -17.59 -6.86
C ARG A 19 20.53 -17.34 -6.90
N LYS A 20 19.75 -18.06 -6.09
CA LYS A 20 18.30 -17.81 -5.97
C LYS A 20 18.01 -16.43 -5.38
N ALA A 21 18.78 -16.00 -4.37
CA ALA A 21 18.63 -14.68 -3.77
C ALA A 21 18.93 -13.55 -4.77
N VAL A 22 19.92 -13.72 -5.66
CA VAL A 22 20.20 -12.74 -6.72
C VAL A 22 19.05 -12.67 -7.73
N LEU A 23 18.47 -13.81 -8.11
CA LEU A 23 17.30 -13.84 -8.99
C LEU A 23 16.12 -13.07 -8.36
N ASP A 24 15.80 -13.38 -7.11
CA ASP A 24 14.73 -12.70 -6.35
C ASP A 24 14.98 -11.18 -6.28
N PHE A 25 16.23 -10.77 -6.05
CA PHE A 25 16.60 -9.36 -6.02
C PHE A 25 16.39 -8.67 -7.38
N THR A 26 16.68 -9.35 -8.50
CA THR A 26 16.40 -8.77 -9.83
C THR A 26 14.91 -8.61 -10.10
N GLU A 27 14.09 -9.55 -9.63
CA GLU A 27 12.63 -9.44 -9.72
C GLU A 27 12.10 -8.32 -8.84
N PHE A 28 12.65 -8.14 -7.63
CA PHE A 28 12.37 -7.02 -6.75
C PHE A 28 12.72 -5.66 -7.37
N LEU A 29 13.87 -5.54 -8.03
CA LEU A 29 14.23 -4.30 -8.73
C LEU A 29 13.26 -4.00 -9.87
N ARG A 30 12.83 -5.03 -10.61
CA ARG A 30 11.83 -4.89 -11.67
C ARG A 30 10.46 -4.49 -11.12
N SER A 31 10.04 -5.06 -9.99
CA SER A 31 8.77 -4.71 -9.34
C SER A 31 8.78 -3.27 -8.81
N LYS A 32 9.92 -2.78 -8.30
CA LYS A 32 10.08 -1.37 -7.92
C LYS A 32 10.02 -0.41 -9.10
N MET A 33 10.62 -0.78 -10.24
CA MET A 33 10.50 0.03 -11.47
C MET A 33 9.06 0.07 -12.02
N THR A 34 8.28 -0.98 -11.77
CA THR A 34 6.87 -1.09 -12.18
C THR A 34 5.91 -0.66 -11.09
N SER A 35 6.38 -0.07 -9.98
CA SER A 35 5.50 0.43 -8.92
C SER A 35 4.41 1.31 -9.55
N PRO A 36 3.15 0.88 -9.48
CA PRO A 36 2.07 1.56 -10.16
C PRO A 36 1.98 2.97 -9.59
N ARG A 37 1.80 3.91 -10.54
CA ARG A 37 1.26 5.27 -10.42
C ARG A 37 0.80 5.60 -9.00
N SER A 38 1.35 6.69 -8.44
CA SER A 38 1.10 7.12 -7.06
C SER A 38 -0.31 6.77 -6.64
N ASN A 39 -0.44 5.95 -5.59
CA ASN A 39 -1.72 5.72 -4.96
C ASN A 39 -2.25 7.11 -4.65
N GLN A 40 -3.22 7.58 -5.44
CA GLN A 40 -3.87 8.85 -5.17
C GLN A 40 -4.29 8.74 -3.72
N SER A 41 -3.79 9.66 -2.90
CA SER A 41 -4.12 9.66 -1.47
C SER A 41 -5.63 9.46 -1.34
N PRO A 42 -6.13 8.80 -0.30
CA PRO A 42 -7.58 8.62 -0.14
C PRO A 42 -8.32 9.96 -0.32
N LYS A 43 -7.73 11.09 0.08
CA LYS A 43 -8.27 12.44 -0.22
C LYS A 43 -8.58 12.71 -1.70
N GLY A 44 -7.76 12.22 -2.63
CA GLY A 44 -7.96 12.38 -4.08
C GLY A 44 -9.05 11.47 -4.66
N LEU A 45 -9.29 10.29 -4.06
CA LEU A 45 -10.38 9.41 -4.46
C LEU A 45 -11.76 9.98 -4.10
N TRP A 46 -11.82 10.86 -3.10
CA TRP A 46 -13.05 11.44 -2.57
C TRP A 46 -13.27 12.87 -3.06
N ALA A 47 -12.35 13.41 -3.86
CA ALA A 47 -12.42 14.79 -4.36
C ALA A 47 -13.53 15.02 -5.40
N ASP A 48 -13.99 13.94 -6.06
CA ASP A 48 -15.05 13.99 -7.07
C ASP A 48 -16.44 13.65 -6.48
N LEU A 49 -16.46 13.12 -5.25
CA LEU A 49 -17.71 12.93 -4.52
C LEU A 49 -18.10 14.30 -3.96
N ASP A 50 -19.03 14.96 -4.64
CA ASP A 50 -19.70 16.21 -4.26
C ASP A 50 -20.56 16.02 -2.99
N ILE A 51 -19.94 15.53 -1.92
CA ILE A 51 -20.57 15.28 -0.63
C ILE A 51 -20.35 16.53 0.23
N ASP A 52 -21.38 17.35 0.31
CA ASP A 52 -21.49 18.42 1.29
C ASP A 52 -22.22 17.87 2.52
N ILE A 53 -21.48 17.47 3.55
CA ILE A 53 -22.07 17.04 4.82
C ILE A 53 -22.13 18.24 5.77
N SER A 54 -23.35 18.69 6.05
CA SER A 54 -23.60 19.71 7.06
C SER A 54 -23.51 19.13 8.47
N GLU A 55 -23.22 19.99 9.46
CA GLU A 55 -23.26 19.63 10.88
C GLU A 55 -24.66 19.10 11.30
N ASP A 56 -25.71 19.64 10.69
CA ASP A 56 -27.10 19.23 10.96
C ASP A 56 -27.35 17.77 10.53
N ASP A 57 -26.80 17.37 9.38
CA ASP A 57 -26.86 15.99 8.85
C ASP A 57 -26.10 15.00 9.75
N LEU A 58 -24.92 15.40 10.22
CA LEU A 58 -24.10 14.58 11.14
C LEU A 58 -24.76 14.42 12.51
N SER A 59 -25.32 15.50 13.05
CA SER A 59 -25.95 15.48 14.37
C SER A 59 -27.24 14.65 14.37
N THR A 60 -28.06 14.76 13.33
CA THR A 60 -29.26 13.94 13.13
C THR A 60 -28.88 12.47 13.01
N SER A 61 -27.95 12.13 12.11
CA SER A 61 -27.49 10.75 11.91
C SER A 61 -26.89 10.15 13.19
N ARG A 62 -26.10 10.93 13.94
CA ARG A 62 -25.53 10.50 15.23
C ARG A 62 -26.63 10.26 16.27
N GLN A 63 -27.63 11.11 16.33
CA GLN A 63 -28.74 10.96 17.28
C GLN A 63 -29.62 9.76 16.92
N GLU A 64 -29.87 9.51 15.64
CA GLU A 64 -30.68 8.37 15.18
C GLU A 64 -29.95 7.03 15.37
N VAL A 65 -28.65 6.97 15.02
CA VAL A 65 -27.89 5.71 15.04
C VAL A 65 -27.30 5.43 16.43
N TRP A 66 -26.87 6.47 17.16
CA TRP A 66 -26.26 6.31 18.48
C TRP A 66 -27.14 6.78 19.64
N GLY A 67 -28.38 7.21 19.37
CA GLY A 67 -29.37 7.48 20.40
C GLY A 67 -29.68 6.23 21.24
N ASP A 68 -29.74 5.07 20.59
CA ASP A 68 -29.97 3.76 21.20
C ASP A 68 -28.66 3.04 21.57
N PHE A 69 -27.50 3.69 21.42
CA PHE A 69 -26.23 3.05 21.71
C PHE A 69 -26.12 2.77 23.21
N PRO A 70 -25.92 1.50 23.62
CA PRO A 70 -25.90 1.14 25.03
C PRO A 70 -24.73 1.85 25.72
N ARG A 71 -25.06 2.79 26.62
CA ARG A 71 -24.08 3.57 27.40
C ARG A 71 -23.54 2.80 28.60
N GLU A 72 -24.19 1.69 28.93
CA GLU A 72 -23.86 0.83 30.06
C GLU A 72 -23.18 -0.42 29.52
N ILE A 73 -21.85 -0.35 29.36
CA ILE A 73 -21.03 -1.54 29.19
C ILE A 73 -20.71 -1.99 30.61
N ALA A 74 -21.46 -2.94 31.14
CA ALA A 74 -21.10 -3.59 32.40
C ALA A 74 -19.78 -4.34 32.17
N LEU A 75 -18.69 -3.80 32.71
CA LEU A 75 -17.37 -4.42 32.74
C LEU A 75 -17.27 -5.46 33.85
#